data_AF-A0A966XB88-F1
#
_entry.id   AF-A0A966XB88-F1
#
_cell.length_a   1.000
_cell.length_b   1.000
_cell.length_c   1.000
_cell.angle_alpha   90.00
_cell.angle_beta   90.00
_cell.angle_gamma   90.00
#
_symmetry.space_group_name_H-M   'P 1'
#
loop_
_entity.id
_entity.type
_entity.pdbx_description
1 polymer ?
#
loop_
_entity_poly.entity_id
_entity_poly.type
_entity_poly.pdbx_seq_one_letter_code
_entity_poly.pdbx_strand_id
1 'polypeptide(L)'
;MPSDDLILSFDTSATHCAAALLWRGVIIASKSNEMHKGQAEALGPLVKELLSSVDKRIEDVTRIGVGIGPGNFTGIRISVSFARGLGLALGCPAIGISSFEASYFGQTAPATVLIPATRDQFYLQSFPDQSAPRLGTLAEAEALNAPLLWRTEAKQLAENMAHLAALRSIEENRPPAPLYIKAADAAPSREKAPLILG
;
A
#
# COMPACT_ATOMS: atom_id res chain seq x y z
N MET A 1 -25.91 10.10 -3.46
CA MET A 1 -24.99 11.21 -3.79
C MET A 1 -23.59 10.75 -3.41
N PRO A 2 -22.52 11.06 -4.17
CA PRO A 2 -21.16 10.84 -3.68
C PRO A 2 -21.06 11.57 -2.33
N SER A 3 -20.63 10.88 -1.28
CA SER A 3 -20.37 11.54 0.00
C SER A 3 -19.34 12.65 -0.22
N ASP A 4 -19.42 13.73 0.55
CA ASP A 4 -18.40 14.79 0.56
C ASP A 4 -17.09 14.32 1.25
N ASP A 5 -16.86 13.00 1.28
CA ASP A 5 -15.71 12.36 1.92
C ASP A 5 -14.41 12.74 1.20
N LEU A 6 -13.50 13.36 1.94
CA LEU A 6 -12.12 13.49 1.53
C LEU A 6 -11.36 12.27 2.02
N ILE A 7 -10.85 11.49 1.07
CA ILE A 7 -10.12 10.27 1.34
C ILE A 7 -8.64 10.51 1.07
N LEU A 8 -7.83 10.34 2.10
CA LEU A 8 -6.39 10.29 1.97
C LEU A 8 -5.95 8.85 1.74
N SER A 9 -5.03 8.62 0.82
CA SER A 9 -4.41 7.31 0.66
C SER A 9 -2.91 7.39 0.48
N PHE A 10 -2.19 6.34 0.86
CA PHE A 10 -0.75 6.28 0.71
C PHE A 10 -0.19 4.85 0.76
N ASP A 11 0.98 4.70 0.13
CA ASP A 11 1.79 3.48 0.19
C ASP A 11 3.28 3.81 0.36
N THR A 12 3.94 2.97 1.15
CA THR A 12 5.41 2.98 1.32
C THR A 12 5.97 1.57 1.20
N SER A 13 5.23 0.65 0.57
CA SER A 13 5.55 -0.79 0.56
C SER A 13 6.67 -1.15 -0.42
N ALA A 14 7.09 -0.26 -1.33
CA ALA A 14 8.22 -0.49 -2.23
C ALA A 14 9.25 0.65 -2.15
N THR A 15 10.08 0.83 -3.18
CA THR A 15 11.09 1.90 -3.28
C THR A 15 10.46 3.25 -3.63
N HIS A 16 9.42 3.62 -2.90
CA HIS A 16 8.72 4.89 -3.06
C HIS A 16 8.05 5.34 -1.76
N CYS A 17 7.60 6.59 -1.76
CA CYS A 17 6.57 7.10 -0.87
C CYS A 17 5.53 7.79 -1.76
N ALA A 18 4.29 7.30 -1.75
CA ALA A 18 3.23 7.81 -2.61
C ALA A 18 1.96 8.09 -1.81
N ALA A 19 1.23 9.12 -2.23
CA ALA A 19 -0.03 9.50 -1.61
C ALA A 19 -0.99 10.11 -2.64
N ALA A 20 -2.28 9.99 -2.38
CA ALA A 20 -3.34 10.57 -3.20
C ALA A 20 -4.52 11.05 -2.34
N LEU A 21 -5.21 12.08 -2.83
CA LEU A 21 -6.44 12.64 -2.27
C LEU A 21 -7.57 12.39 -3.25
N LEU A 22 -8.61 11.72 -2.79
CA LEU A 22 -9.86 11.55 -3.51
C LEU A 22 -10.94 12.39 -2.85
N TRP A 23 -11.70 13.13 -3.64
CA TRP A 23 -12.85 13.88 -3.18
C TRP A 23 -13.99 13.74 -4.17
N ARG A 24 -15.17 13.38 -3.66
CA ARG A 24 -16.40 13.21 -4.47
C ARG A 24 -16.21 12.25 -5.67
N GLY A 25 -15.43 11.20 -5.44
CA GLY A 25 -15.16 10.16 -6.45
C GLY A 25 -14.05 10.49 -7.45
N VAL A 26 -13.38 11.65 -7.32
CA VAL A 26 -12.33 12.11 -8.25
C VAL A 26 -11.01 12.30 -7.50
N ILE A 27 -9.90 11.88 -8.10
CA ILE A 27 -8.56 12.21 -7.61
C ILE A 27 -8.32 13.70 -7.83
N ILE A 28 -8.17 14.45 -6.73
CA ILE A 28 -7.92 15.90 -6.78
C ILE A 28 -6.43 16.24 -6.65
N ALA A 29 -5.64 15.33 -6.08
CA ALA A 29 -4.18 15.44 -6.02
C ALA A 29 -3.54 14.06 -5.82
N SER A 30 -2.37 13.84 -6.39
CA SER A 30 -1.56 12.65 -6.12
C SER A 30 -0.09 12.91 -6.43
N LYS A 31 0.79 12.29 -5.67
CA LYS A 31 2.24 12.44 -5.81
C LYS A 31 2.96 11.19 -5.35
N SER A 32 4.07 10.89 -6.01
CA SER A 32 5.00 9.83 -5.61
C SER A 32 6.43 10.32 -5.67
N ASN A 33 7.22 9.97 -4.67
CA ASN A 33 8.65 10.17 -4.64
C ASN A 33 9.33 8.80 -4.68
N GLU A 34 10.21 8.57 -5.66
CA GLU A 34 11.07 7.39 -5.67
C GLU A 34 12.12 7.52 -4.57
N MET A 35 12.23 6.50 -3.71
CA MET A 35 13.19 6.52 -2.61
C MET A 35 13.45 5.13 -2.03
N HIS A 36 14.71 4.85 -1.71
CA HIS A 36 15.11 3.58 -1.11
C HIS A 36 15.05 3.57 0.43
N LYS A 37 15.18 4.73 1.06
CA LYS A 37 15.18 4.92 2.53
C LYS A 37 14.56 6.26 2.90
N GLY A 38 14.15 6.44 4.15
CA GLY A 38 13.62 7.70 4.67
C GLY A 38 12.11 7.89 4.45
N GLN A 39 11.37 6.82 4.18
CA GLN A 39 9.93 6.88 3.91
C GLN A 39 9.14 7.39 5.12
N ALA A 40 9.59 7.08 6.35
CA ALA A 40 8.92 7.50 7.59
C ALA A 40 8.96 9.03 7.76
N GLU A 41 10.10 9.63 7.45
CA GLU A 41 10.33 11.07 7.52
C GLU A 41 9.67 11.81 6.35
N ALA A 42 9.51 11.16 5.20
CA ALA A 42 8.95 11.76 3.99
C ALA A 42 7.41 11.73 3.91
N LEU A 43 6.75 10.74 4.53
CA LEU A 43 5.30 10.55 4.38
C LEU A 43 4.48 11.73 4.93
N GLY A 44 4.76 12.19 6.15
CA GLY A 44 4.07 13.32 6.76
C GLY A 44 4.17 14.61 5.91
N PRO A 45 5.38 15.04 5.52
CA PRO A 45 5.58 16.16 4.62
C PRO A 45 4.86 16.02 3.27
N LEU A 46 4.88 14.82 2.66
CA LEU A 46 4.19 14.55 1.40
C LEU A 46 2.67 14.74 1.53
N VAL A 47 2.08 14.22 2.61
CA VAL A 47 0.63 14.39 2.90
C VAL A 47 0.30 15.86 3.09
N LYS A 48 1.12 16.60 3.85
CA LYS A 48 0.92 18.05 4.07
C LYS A 48 1.01 18.83 2.76
N GLU A 49 1.97 18.50 1.90
CA GLU A 49 2.12 19.13 0.59
C GLU A 49 0.88 18.90 -0.29
N LEU A 50 0.39 17.66 -0.37
CA LEU A 50 -0.81 17.32 -1.14
C LEU A 50 -2.05 18.04 -0.65
N LEU A 51 -2.26 18.13 0.66
CA LEU A 51 -3.41 18.84 1.23
C LEU A 51 -3.36 20.34 0.90
N SER A 52 -2.19 20.97 1.07
CA SER A 52 -1.99 22.37 0.75
C SER A 52 -2.19 22.69 -0.73
N SER A 53 -1.87 21.77 -1.65
CA SER A 53 -2.01 22.02 -3.09
C SER A 53 -3.47 22.11 -3.57
N VAL A 54 -4.42 21.66 -2.74
CA VAL A 54 -5.87 21.69 -3.01
C VAL A 54 -6.67 22.42 -1.94
N ASP A 55 -6.01 23.25 -1.12
CA ASP A 55 -6.62 24.04 -0.05
C ASP A 55 -7.48 23.18 0.91
N LYS A 56 -6.97 22.00 1.25
CA LYS A 56 -7.57 21.09 2.24
C LYS A 56 -6.72 21.03 3.49
N ARG A 57 -7.35 20.67 4.59
CA ARG A 57 -6.72 20.47 5.88
C ARG A 57 -6.72 18.99 6.24
N ILE A 58 -5.82 18.60 7.14
CA ILE A 58 -5.78 17.21 7.61
C ILE A 58 -7.08 16.83 8.34
N GLU A 59 -7.74 17.79 8.98
CA GLU A 59 -9.02 17.58 9.66
C GLU A 59 -10.20 17.36 8.70
N ASP A 60 -10.05 17.69 7.41
CA ASP A 60 -11.08 17.42 6.40
C ASP A 60 -11.10 15.94 5.99
N VAL A 61 -10.06 15.17 6.31
CA VAL A 61 -9.93 13.76 5.91
C VAL A 61 -10.88 12.89 6.73
N THR A 62 -11.89 12.33 6.06
CA THR A 62 -12.92 11.47 6.69
C THR A 62 -12.63 9.98 6.54
N ARG A 63 -11.60 9.60 5.77
CA ARG A 63 -11.19 8.20 5.58
C ARG A 63 -9.74 8.10 5.12
N ILE A 64 -9.06 7.02 5.52
CA ILE A 64 -7.70 6.72 5.09
C ILE A 64 -7.66 5.39 4.33
N GLY A 65 -7.08 5.35 3.13
CA GLY A 65 -6.73 4.13 2.41
C GLY A 65 -5.23 3.84 2.52
N VAL A 66 -4.83 2.70 3.07
CA VAL A 66 -3.41 2.41 3.33
C VAL A 66 -2.96 1.13 2.63
N GLY A 67 -1.83 1.20 1.94
CA GLY A 67 -1.17 0.04 1.39
C GLY A 67 -0.65 -0.90 2.51
N ILE A 68 -1.14 -2.14 2.50
CA ILE A 68 -0.75 -3.18 3.47
C ILE A 68 0.27 -4.17 2.90
N GLY A 69 0.76 -3.94 1.69
CA GLY A 69 1.67 -4.84 0.98
C GLY A 69 0.95 -5.85 0.07
N PRO A 70 1.66 -6.88 -0.43
CA PRO A 70 3.03 -7.25 -0.06
C PRO A 70 4.10 -6.30 -0.59
N GLY A 71 5.30 -6.37 -0.02
CA GLY A 71 6.40 -5.43 -0.28
C GLY A 71 7.50 -5.48 0.80
N ASN A 72 8.29 -4.42 0.89
CA ASN A 72 9.33 -4.22 1.90
C ASN A 72 8.70 -4.16 3.31
N PHE A 73 9.19 -5.03 4.20
CA PHE A 73 8.73 -5.19 5.58
C PHE A 73 8.74 -3.90 6.40
N THR A 74 9.78 -3.07 6.24
CA THR A 74 9.86 -1.78 6.94
C THR A 74 8.86 -0.79 6.35
N GLY A 75 8.77 -0.75 5.02
CA GLY A 75 7.85 0.10 4.28
C GLY A 75 6.39 -0.12 4.64
N ILE A 76 5.93 -1.37 4.68
CA ILE A 76 4.55 -1.71 5.06
C ILE A 76 4.26 -1.29 6.50
N ARG A 77 5.21 -1.46 7.43
CA ARG A 77 5.01 -1.08 8.82
C ARG A 77 4.96 0.44 9.00
N ILE A 78 5.68 1.21 8.18
CA ILE A 78 5.59 2.66 8.16
C ILE A 78 4.18 3.10 7.74
N SER A 79 3.68 2.65 6.59
CA SER A 79 2.34 3.01 6.10
C SER A 79 1.25 2.62 7.10
N VAL A 80 1.23 1.36 7.54
CA VAL A 80 0.19 0.87 8.46
C VAL A 80 0.23 1.62 9.80
N SER A 81 1.42 1.87 10.37
CA SER A 81 1.52 2.58 11.65
C SER A 81 1.08 4.03 11.53
N PHE A 82 1.47 4.71 10.44
CA PHE A 82 1.05 6.09 10.17
C PHE A 82 -0.47 6.17 9.99
N ALA A 83 -1.07 5.26 9.22
CA ALA A 83 -2.53 5.22 9.00
C ALA A 83 -3.31 4.99 10.30
N ARG A 84 -2.85 4.06 11.13
CA ARG A 84 -3.51 3.78 12.42
C ARG A 84 -3.41 4.96 13.38
N GLY A 85 -2.23 5.58 13.47
CA GLY A 85 -2.02 6.76 14.31
C GLY A 85 -2.86 7.96 13.85
N LEU A 86 -2.86 8.23 12.54
CA LEU A 86 -3.62 9.33 11.96
C LEU A 86 -5.13 9.08 12.05
N GLY A 87 -5.60 7.87 11.73
CA GLY A 87 -7.01 7.51 11.84
C GLY A 87 -7.51 7.61 13.28
N LEU A 88 -6.70 7.22 14.26
CA LEU A 88 -7.01 7.41 15.69
C LEU A 88 -7.10 8.90 16.05
N ALA A 89 -6.17 9.74 15.57
CA ALA A 89 -6.15 11.17 15.85
C ALA A 89 -7.33 11.92 15.22
N LEU A 90 -7.75 11.52 14.01
CA LEU A 90 -8.86 12.13 13.28
C LEU A 90 -10.23 11.52 13.62
N GLY A 91 -10.26 10.37 14.31
CA GLY A 91 -11.50 9.64 14.55
C GLY A 91 -12.10 9.03 13.29
N CYS A 92 -11.28 8.73 12.28
CA CYS A 92 -11.74 8.23 10.98
C CYS A 92 -11.21 6.83 10.66
N PRO A 93 -11.94 6.03 9.86
CA PRO A 93 -11.53 4.67 9.54
C PRO A 93 -10.29 4.66 8.63
N ALA A 94 -9.33 3.80 8.98
CA ALA A 94 -8.23 3.42 8.11
C ALA A 94 -8.53 2.06 7.48
N ILE A 95 -8.45 2.00 6.14
CA ILE A 95 -8.82 0.86 5.31
C ILE A 95 -7.55 0.25 4.72
N GLY A 96 -7.26 -1.00 5.05
CA GLY A 96 -6.12 -1.73 4.48
C GLY A 96 -6.40 -2.22 3.07
N ILE A 97 -5.51 -1.95 2.14
CA ILE A 97 -5.65 -2.31 0.72
C ILE A 97 -4.36 -2.98 0.27
N SER A 98 -4.47 -4.19 -0.26
CA SER A 98 -3.30 -4.89 -0.77
C SER A 98 -2.82 -4.26 -2.08
N SER A 99 -1.51 -4.31 -2.31
CA SER A 99 -0.90 -3.89 -3.57
C SER A 99 -1.42 -4.72 -4.76
N PHE A 100 -1.97 -5.91 -4.50
CA PHE A 100 -2.64 -6.73 -5.50
C PHE A 100 -3.96 -6.12 -5.95
N GLU A 101 -4.86 -5.84 -5.00
CA GLU A 101 -6.16 -5.22 -5.27
C GLU A 101 -6.00 -3.86 -5.94
N ALA A 102 -5.05 -3.05 -5.44
CA ALA A 102 -4.75 -1.75 -6.03
C ALA A 102 -4.19 -1.87 -7.45
N SER A 103 -3.41 -2.91 -7.77
CA SER A 103 -2.89 -3.10 -9.14
C SER A 103 -3.95 -3.66 -10.09
N TYR A 104 -4.87 -4.50 -9.60
CA TYR A 104 -5.99 -5.04 -10.38
C TYR A 104 -7.15 -4.04 -10.55
N PHE A 105 -7.16 -2.95 -9.80
CA PHE A 105 -8.25 -1.98 -9.85
C PHE A 105 -8.48 -1.43 -11.27
N GLY A 106 -9.74 -1.40 -11.71
CA GLY A 106 -10.15 -0.97 -13.05
C GLY A 106 -10.05 -2.05 -14.13
N GLN A 107 -9.52 -3.24 -13.82
CA GLN A 107 -9.47 -4.35 -14.75
C GLN A 107 -10.79 -5.13 -14.78
N THR A 108 -11.21 -5.54 -15.97
CA THR A 108 -12.42 -6.35 -16.18
C THR A 108 -12.10 -7.79 -16.58
N ALA A 109 -10.92 -8.03 -17.15
CA ALA A 109 -10.47 -9.35 -17.56
C ALA A 109 -9.73 -10.05 -16.41
N PRO A 110 -9.88 -11.38 -16.23
CA PRO A 110 -9.09 -12.15 -15.29
C PRO A 110 -7.59 -11.94 -15.53
N ALA A 111 -6.82 -11.86 -14.45
CA ALA A 111 -5.38 -11.66 -14.51
C ALA A 111 -4.70 -12.23 -13.27
N THR A 112 -3.43 -12.61 -13.40
CA THR A 112 -2.55 -12.84 -12.26
C THR A 112 -1.72 -11.59 -12.03
N VAL A 113 -1.87 -10.99 -10.84
CA VAL A 113 -1.07 -9.83 -10.44
C VAL A 113 0.29 -10.30 -9.92
N LEU A 114 1.36 -9.68 -10.41
CA LEU A 114 2.74 -9.92 -10.02
C LEU A 114 3.32 -8.72 -9.29
N ILE A 115 3.77 -8.94 -8.06
CA ILE A 115 4.48 -7.95 -7.28
C ILE A 115 5.91 -8.44 -7.06
N PRO A 116 6.95 -7.66 -7.44
CA PRO A 116 8.34 -8.05 -7.23
C PRO A 116 8.63 -8.39 -5.77
N ALA A 117 9.26 -9.55 -5.55
CA ALA A 117 9.80 -10.00 -4.28
C ALA A 117 11.33 -10.08 -4.37
N THR A 118 11.98 -10.71 -3.40
CA THR A 118 13.44 -10.91 -3.39
C THR A 118 13.85 -12.14 -4.22
N ARG A 119 15.10 -12.19 -4.69
CA ARG A 119 15.71 -13.38 -5.35
C ARG A 119 14.95 -13.86 -6.60
N ASP A 120 14.59 -12.92 -7.49
CA ASP A 120 13.90 -13.20 -8.76
C ASP A 120 12.53 -13.90 -8.60
N GLN A 121 11.91 -13.72 -7.43
CA GLN A 121 10.57 -14.19 -7.14
C GLN A 121 9.54 -13.06 -7.23
N PHE A 122 8.28 -13.46 -7.36
CA PHE A 122 7.13 -12.58 -7.36
C PHE A 122 6.11 -13.06 -6.33
N TYR A 123 5.46 -12.12 -5.67
CA TYR A 123 4.18 -12.40 -5.03
C TYR A 123 3.11 -12.45 -6.12
N LEU A 124 2.30 -13.50 -6.10
CA LEU A 124 1.32 -13.81 -7.11
C LEU A 124 -0.06 -13.91 -6.46
N GLN A 125 -1.06 -13.30 -7.11
CA GLN A 125 -2.46 -13.48 -6.77
C GLN A 125 -3.32 -13.38 -8.04
N SER A 126 -4.21 -14.35 -8.24
CA SER A 126 -5.15 -14.35 -9.37
C SER A 126 -6.46 -13.66 -9.02
N PHE A 127 -6.98 -12.89 -9.97
CA PHE A 127 -8.26 -12.19 -9.92
C PHE A 127 -9.14 -12.62 -11.11
N PRO A 128 -10.48 -12.57 -10.98
CA PRO A 128 -11.25 -12.05 -9.83
C PRO A 128 -11.42 -13.04 -8.67
N ASP A 129 -11.00 -14.30 -8.84
CA ASP A 129 -11.19 -15.38 -7.86
C ASP A 129 -10.45 -15.16 -6.52
N GLN A 130 -9.55 -14.17 -6.47
CA GLN A 130 -8.77 -13.78 -5.29
C GLN A 130 -8.10 -14.99 -4.62
N SER A 131 -7.34 -15.76 -5.42
CA SER A 131 -6.59 -16.90 -4.91
C SER A 131 -5.74 -16.52 -3.69
N ALA A 132 -5.43 -17.47 -2.82
CA ALA A 132 -4.51 -17.19 -1.71
C ALA A 132 -3.19 -16.62 -2.27
N PRO A 133 -2.72 -15.46 -1.76
CA PRO A 133 -1.44 -14.90 -2.19
C PRO A 133 -0.30 -15.87 -1.91
N ARG A 134 0.62 -16.02 -2.87
CA ARG A 134 1.77 -16.92 -2.74
C ARG A 134 3.03 -16.33 -3.35
N LEU A 135 4.18 -16.83 -2.93
CA LEU A 135 5.43 -16.63 -3.68
C LEU A 135 5.50 -17.60 -4.84
N GLY A 136 6.06 -17.15 -5.96
CA GLY A 136 6.36 -17.99 -7.11
C GLY A 136 7.37 -17.32 -8.04
N THR A 137 7.72 -18.02 -9.09
CA THR A 137 8.57 -17.56 -10.19
C THR A 137 7.72 -17.02 -11.34
N LEU A 138 8.35 -16.33 -12.29
CA LEU A 138 7.65 -15.89 -13.51
C LEU A 138 7.09 -17.09 -14.30
N ALA A 139 7.87 -18.18 -14.43
CA ALA A 139 7.42 -19.39 -15.13
C ALA A 139 6.17 -20.02 -14.48
N GLU A 140 6.08 -20.02 -13.15
CA GLU A 140 4.89 -20.49 -12.43
C GLU A 140 3.68 -19.56 -12.62
N ALA A 141 3.90 -18.26 -12.83
CA ALA A 141 2.84 -17.32 -13.16
C ALA A 141 2.34 -17.53 -14.60
N GLU A 142 3.25 -17.69 -15.56
CA GLU A 142 2.91 -17.98 -16.97
C GLU A 142 2.12 -19.29 -17.11
N ALA A 143 2.45 -20.30 -16.29
CA ALA A 143 1.74 -21.57 -16.27
C ALA A 143 0.27 -21.48 -15.81
N LEU A 144 -0.17 -20.35 -15.23
CA LEU A 144 -1.57 -20.14 -14.83
C LEU A 144 -2.49 -19.82 -16.00
N ASN A 145 -1.95 -19.62 -17.21
CA ASN A 145 -2.71 -19.35 -18.44
C ASN A 145 -3.67 -18.15 -18.34
N ALA A 146 -3.28 -17.12 -17.56
CA ALA A 146 -3.98 -15.85 -17.45
C ALA A 146 -3.05 -14.69 -17.82
N PRO A 147 -3.57 -13.55 -18.31
CA PRO A 147 -2.78 -12.34 -18.48
C PRO A 147 -2.01 -11.96 -17.20
N LEU A 148 -0.75 -11.62 -17.37
CA LEU A 148 0.12 -11.19 -16.29
C LEU A 148 0.02 -9.68 -16.11
N LEU A 149 -0.39 -9.24 -14.92
CA LEU A 149 -0.49 -7.83 -14.58
C LEU A 149 0.57 -7.45 -13.57
N TRP A 150 1.54 -6.65 -13.99
CA TRP A 150 2.56 -6.14 -13.09
C TRP A 150 1.97 -5.16 -12.08
N ARG A 151 2.58 -5.07 -10.89
CA ARG A 151 2.26 -4.03 -9.92
C ARG A 151 2.25 -2.67 -10.60
N THR A 152 1.18 -1.91 -10.42
CA THR A 152 1.06 -0.58 -11.01
C THR A 152 2.06 0.41 -10.40
N GLU A 153 2.33 1.48 -11.13
CA GLU A 153 3.26 2.55 -10.70
C GLU A 153 2.82 3.23 -9.40
N ALA A 154 3.79 3.71 -8.61
CA ALA A 154 3.58 4.19 -7.24
C ALA A 154 2.46 5.24 -7.10
N LYS A 155 2.43 6.23 -8.00
CA LYS A 155 1.37 7.27 -8.02
C LYS A 155 0.00 6.66 -8.28
N GLN A 156 -0.11 5.80 -9.30
CA GLN A 156 -1.37 5.13 -9.65
C GLN A 156 -1.81 4.15 -8.55
N LEU A 157 -0.87 3.51 -7.88
CA LEU A 157 -1.12 2.60 -6.77
C LEU A 157 -1.85 3.33 -5.64
N ALA A 158 -1.36 4.52 -5.26
CA ALA A 158 -2.03 5.37 -4.26
C ALA A 158 -3.42 5.82 -4.74
N GLU A 159 -3.56 6.27 -5.99
CA GLU A 159 -4.87 6.65 -6.55
C GLU A 159 -5.90 5.50 -6.49
N ASN A 160 -5.49 4.29 -6.89
CA ASN A 160 -6.33 3.12 -6.86
C ASN A 160 -6.71 2.72 -5.43
N MET A 161 -5.78 2.89 -4.47
CA MET A 161 -6.08 2.72 -3.05
C MET A 161 -7.13 3.74 -2.56
N ALA A 162 -7.08 5.00 -3.00
CA ALA A 162 -8.10 5.99 -2.66
C ALA A 162 -9.50 5.55 -3.12
N HIS A 163 -9.61 5.08 -4.37
CA HIS A 163 -10.87 4.58 -4.92
C HIS A 163 -11.36 3.34 -4.18
N LEU A 164 -10.49 2.35 -3.96
CA LEU A 164 -10.85 1.14 -3.21
C LEU A 164 -11.27 1.47 -1.78
N ALA A 165 -10.60 2.40 -1.10
CA ALA A 165 -11.00 2.85 0.23
C ALA A 165 -12.39 3.47 0.24
N ALA A 166 -12.77 4.22 -0.81
CA ALA A 166 -14.11 4.79 -0.97
C ALA A 166 -15.20 3.71 -1.08
N LEU A 167 -14.88 2.58 -1.72
CA LEU A 167 -15.82 1.49 -1.99
C LEU A 167 -16.02 0.53 -0.80
N ARG A 168 -15.13 0.56 0.21
CA ARG A 168 -15.22 -0.36 1.36
C ARG A 168 -16.29 0.07 2.36
N SER A 169 -16.99 -0.89 2.94
CA SER A 169 -17.87 -0.66 4.08
C SER A 169 -17.07 -0.19 5.30
N ILE A 170 -17.55 0.86 5.98
CA ILE A 170 -16.97 1.31 7.25
C ILE A 170 -17.32 0.32 8.37
N GLU A 171 -18.53 -0.23 8.36
CA GLU A 171 -19.05 -1.09 9.43
C GLU A 171 -18.29 -2.42 9.54
N GLU A 172 -17.83 -2.94 8.40
CA GLU A 172 -17.05 -4.18 8.33
C GLU A 172 -15.54 -3.93 8.44
N ASN A 173 -15.12 -2.66 8.57
CA ASN A 173 -13.72 -2.32 8.55
C ASN A 173 -12.99 -2.85 9.78
N ARG A 174 -11.83 -3.44 9.55
CA ARG A 174 -10.88 -3.84 10.59
C ARG A 174 -9.68 -2.90 10.53
N PRO A 175 -9.03 -2.59 11.67
CA PRO A 175 -7.79 -1.85 11.64
C PRO A 175 -6.79 -2.50 10.67
N PRO A 176 -6.10 -1.72 9.82
CA PRO A 176 -5.22 -2.26 8.80
C PRO A 176 -4.07 -3.01 9.48
N ALA A 177 -3.76 -4.19 8.93
CA ALA A 177 -2.65 -5.02 9.37
C ALA A 177 -1.77 -5.35 8.16
N PRO A 178 -0.44 -5.42 8.34
CA PRO A 178 0.47 -5.82 7.27
C PRO A 178 0.10 -7.18 6.67
N LEU A 179 0.08 -7.28 5.33
CA LEU A 179 -0.08 -8.53 4.60
C LEU A 179 1.29 -9.17 4.37
N TYR A 180 1.64 -10.15 5.21
CA TYR A 180 2.87 -10.93 5.07
C TYR A 180 2.57 -12.27 4.39
N ILE A 181 3.11 -12.47 3.19
CA ILE A 181 2.98 -13.72 2.42
C ILE A 181 4.07 -14.72 2.81
N LYS A 182 5.16 -14.23 3.39
CA LYS A 182 6.18 -15.04 4.07
C LYS A 182 6.41 -14.49 5.47
N ALA A 183 6.66 -15.35 6.45
CA ALA A 183 7.21 -14.92 7.72
C ALA A 183 8.58 -14.25 7.47
N ALA A 184 8.91 -13.21 8.24
CA ALA A 184 10.24 -12.64 8.20
C ALA A 184 11.25 -13.73 8.59
N ASP A 185 12.03 -14.22 7.62
CA ASP A 185 13.20 -15.07 7.90
C ASP A 185 14.25 -14.20 8.59
N ALA A 186 14.10 -13.99 9.89
CA ALA A 186 15.14 -13.40 10.72
C ALA A 186 16.26 -14.43 10.87
N ALA A 187 17.25 -14.38 9.97
CA ALA A 187 18.54 -14.99 10.28
C ALA A 187 19.19 -14.16 11.41
N PRO A 188 19.55 -14.74 12.56
CA PRO A 188 20.25 -14.01 13.60
C PRO A 188 21.55 -13.43 13.01
N SER A 189 21.89 -12.19 13.38
CA SER A 189 23.08 -11.52 12.86
C SER A 189 24.32 -12.37 13.14
N ARG A 190 25.16 -12.58 12.12
CA ARG A 190 26.53 -13.12 12.26
C ARG A 190 27.51 -12.02 12.66
N GLU A 191 27.08 -11.05 13.47
CA GLU A 191 28.03 -10.12 14.05
C GLU A 191 28.71 -10.80 15.24
N LYS A 192 30.01 -11.05 15.11
CA LYS A 192 30.83 -11.44 16.27
C LYS A 192 30.71 -10.33 17.30
N ALA A 193 30.33 -10.69 18.52
CA ALA A 193 30.31 -9.78 19.65
C ALA A 193 31.65 -9.02 19.74
N PRO A 194 31.63 -7.70 19.98
CA PRO A 194 32.87 -6.94 20.14
C PRO A 194 33.67 -7.54 21.29
N LEU A 195 34.97 -7.76 21.05
CA LEU A 195 35.92 -8.15 22.09
C LEU A 195 35.99 -7.01 23.10
N ILE A 196 35.43 -7.22 24.29
CA ILE A 196 35.72 -6.36 25.44
C ILE A 196 37.16 -6.68 25.83
N LEU A 197 38.06 -5.75 25.53
CA LEU A 197 39.42 -5.77 26.09
C LEU A 197 39.28 -5.51 27.59
N GLY A 198 39.60 -6.53 28.39
CA GLY A 198 39.78 -6.43 29.84
C GLY A 198 41.12 -5.80 30.21
#